data_AF-A0A3D0QD71-F1
#
_entry.id   AF-A0A3D0QD71-F1
#
_cell.length_a   1.000
_cell.length_b   1.000
_cell.length_c   1.000
_cell.angle_alpha   90.00
_cell.angle_beta   90.00
_cell.angle_gamma   90.00
#
_symmetry.space_group_name_H-M   'P 1'
#
loop_
_entity.id
_entity.type
_entity.pdbx_description
1 polymer ?
#
loop_
_entity_poly.entity_id
_entity_poly.type
_entity_poly.pdbx_seq_one_letter_code
_entity_poly.pdbx_strand_id
1 'polypeptide(L)'
;TVAAQLLDLRSGNVLAVETGLNAQGRHGADVMSRISYAVTEHGQPELESLIRGQLGTMIDSLLTSARLHGRKVVDVTIVGNTVMHHLFSGLDVSPLSMYPFDSPHIGLQRFSAGRLGWTGISDATVSFLPAMGSFVGSDILAGILATNIHRSEPLVGLIDLGTNGEIVIGNRDKLLYCSTAAGPAFEGSCISMGMRATTGAIAQVSVDRGSLHCRVLGNVPARGLCGSGLVDSIAAGLTTRGILEDGRITSETGTFSVSPPVVLTQADVRELQVAKAAIAAGIKILTENLGASLNDLTRIYLAGAFGNYIDRANASRIGLLPVPPERILPTGNSALLGAKLALFDSTLESLAAIRSISTHVPLNLDEHFQEVFVEEMMFPEEVGR
;
A
#
# COMPACT_ATOMS: atom_id res chain seq x y z
N THR A 1 2.78 9.33 -2.14
CA THR A 1 2.17 10.01 -3.30
C THR A 1 0.83 10.58 -2.89
N VAL A 2 0.38 11.66 -3.53
CA VAL A 2 -0.99 12.18 -3.43
C VAL A 2 -1.62 12.08 -4.80
N ALA A 3 -2.86 11.59 -4.88
CA ALA A 3 -3.61 11.45 -6.12
C ALA A 3 -5.03 12.01 -5.93
N ALA A 4 -5.53 12.73 -6.92
CA ALA A 4 -6.83 13.37 -6.88
C ALA A 4 -7.56 13.20 -8.23
N GLN A 5 -8.88 13.13 -8.18
CA GLN A 5 -9.75 13.07 -9.35
C GLN A 5 -10.87 14.09 -9.23
N LEU A 6 -11.16 14.78 -10.34
CA LEU A 6 -12.36 15.59 -10.48
C LEU A 6 -13.43 14.77 -11.18
N LEU A 7 -14.65 14.76 -10.65
CA LEU A 7 -15.74 13.91 -11.11
C LEU A 7 -16.99 14.70 -11.48
N ASP A 8 -17.73 14.23 -12.48
CA ASP A 8 -19.13 14.63 -12.67
C ASP A 8 -20.04 13.74 -11.81
N LEU A 9 -20.62 14.30 -10.75
CA LEU A 9 -21.51 13.59 -9.83
C LEU A 9 -22.82 13.10 -10.46
N ARG A 10 -23.20 13.55 -11.66
CA ARG A 10 -24.37 13.00 -12.37
C ARG A 10 -24.07 11.71 -13.10
N SER A 11 -22.83 11.54 -13.58
CA SER A 11 -22.45 10.42 -14.45
C SER A 11 -21.43 9.46 -13.84
N GLY A 12 -20.71 9.88 -12.80
CA GLY A 12 -19.58 9.11 -12.27
C GLY A 12 -18.30 9.22 -13.11
N ASN A 13 -18.30 10.02 -14.18
CA ASN A 13 -17.16 10.16 -15.06
C ASN A 13 -16.03 10.97 -14.42
N VAL A 14 -14.80 10.51 -14.61
CA VAL A 14 -13.59 11.25 -14.23
C VAL A 14 -13.30 12.29 -15.30
N LEU A 15 -13.28 13.56 -14.91
CA LEU A 15 -13.09 14.71 -15.79
C LEU A 15 -11.62 15.15 -15.87
N ALA A 16 -10.88 14.98 -14.77
CA ALA A 16 -9.45 15.25 -14.68
C ALA A 16 -8.83 14.40 -13.58
N VAL A 17 -7.52 14.14 -13.70
CA VAL A 17 -6.71 13.39 -12.74
C VAL A 17 -5.45 14.20 -12.47
N GLU A 18 -5.03 14.28 -11.22
CA GLU A 18 -3.80 14.95 -10.80
C GLU A 18 -3.05 14.05 -9.82
N THR A 19 -1.73 13.95 -9.98
CA THR A 19 -0.88 13.13 -9.10
C THR A 19 0.43 13.85 -8.79
N GLY A 20 0.89 13.78 -7.55
CA GLY A 20 2.14 14.40 -7.13
C GLY A 20 2.82 13.67 -5.99
N LEU A 21 4.11 13.98 -5.79
CA LEU A 21 4.81 13.60 -4.56
C LEU A 21 4.24 14.39 -3.39
N ASN A 22 4.11 13.76 -2.22
CA ASN A 22 3.62 14.45 -1.03
C ASN A 22 4.65 15.51 -0.59
N ALA A 23 4.23 16.78 -0.51
CA ALA A 23 5.08 17.92 -0.15
C ALA A 23 5.70 17.79 1.26
N GLN A 24 5.05 17.05 2.15
CA GLN A 24 5.55 16.67 3.48
C GLN A 24 6.80 15.78 3.41
N GLY A 25 7.08 15.16 2.26
CA GLY A 25 8.26 14.34 2.03
C GLY A 25 9.58 15.05 2.32
N ARG A 26 9.59 16.39 2.33
CA ARG A 26 10.76 17.21 2.68
C ARG A 26 11.13 17.16 4.19
N HIS A 27 10.19 16.77 5.06
CA HIS A 27 10.39 16.66 6.51
C HIS A 27 10.32 15.22 7.02
N GLY A 28 10.08 14.25 6.15
CA GLY A 28 10.01 12.84 6.50
C GLY A 28 9.65 11.97 5.30
N ALA A 29 10.51 10.98 5.01
CA ALA A 29 10.32 10.06 3.88
C ALA A 29 9.11 9.13 4.10
N ASP A 30 8.91 8.70 5.34
CA ASP A 30 7.86 7.76 5.77
C ASP A 30 6.93 8.39 6.83
N VAL A 31 6.01 7.58 7.34
CA VAL A 31 5.02 8.01 8.35
C VAL A 31 5.68 8.33 9.70
N MET A 32 6.60 7.48 10.17
CA MET A 32 7.23 7.63 11.49
C MET A 32 8.11 8.88 11.57
N SER A 33 8.93 9.11 10.55
CA SER A 33 9.75 10.33 10.43
C SER A 33 8.89 11.60 10.41
N ARG A 34 7.72 11.57 9.77
CA ARG A 34 6.76 12.68 9.82
C ARG A 34 6.15 12.86 11.20
N ILE A 35 5.80 11.79 11.92
CA ILE A 35 5.35 11.89 13.31
C ILE A 35 6.45 12.52 14.17
N SER A 36 7.70 12.04 14.07
CA SER A 36 8.84 12.57 14.81
C SER A 36 9.07 14.06 14.55
N TYR A 37 8.89 14.51 13.31
CA TYR A 37 8.94 15.93 13.00
C TYR A 37 7.73 16.69 13.56
N ALA A 38 6.52 16.14 13.40
CA ALA A 38 5.28 16.77 13.83
C ALA A 38 5.23 17.08 15.33
N VAL A 39 5.81 16.22 16.17
CA VAL A 39 5.87 16.41 17.63
C VAL A 39 6.87 17.48 18.08
N THR A 40 7.62 18.10 17.16
CA THR A 40 8.45 19.27 17.45
C THR A 40 7.62 20.54 17.56
N GLU A 41 8.18 21.61 18.14
CA GLU A 41 7.50 22.87 18.49
C GLU A 41 6.69 23.51 17.34
N HIS A 42 7.05 23.25 16.07
CA HIS A 42 6.38 23.80 14.88
C HIS A 42 6.04 22.77 13.80
N GLY A 43 6.33 21.48 14.02
CA GLY A 43 6.26 20.49 12.95
C GLY A 43 4.83 20.20 12.50
N GLN A 44 3.89 20.08 13.44
CA GLN A 44 2.49 19.78 13.15
C GLN A 44 1.83 20.88 12.27
N PRO A 45 1.83 22.18 12.62
CA PRO A 45 1.27 23.23 11.77
C PRO A 45 1.94 23.33 10.39
N GLU A 46 3.24 23.10 10.30
CA GLU A 46 3.96 23.13 9.02
C GLU A 46 3.53 21.98 8.10
N LEU A 47 3.46 20.75 8.62
CA LEU A 47 2.99 19.58 7.87
C LEU A 47 1.52 19.71 7.47
N GLU A 48 0.67 20.25 8.33
CA GLU A 48 -0.73 20.56 8.06
C GLU A 48 -0.87 21.56 6.89
N SER A 49 -0.13 22.67 6.98
CA SER A 49 -0.11 23.72 5.95
C SER A 49 0.36 23.17 4.59
N LEU A 50 1.43 22.37 4.59
CA LEU A 50 1.97 21.76 3.37
C LEU A 50 0.95 20.87 2.65
N ILE A 51 0.27 19.97 3.36
CA ILE A 51 -0.69 19.05 2.74
C ILE A 51 -1.97 19.77 2.29
N ARG A 52 -2.48 20.73 3.10
CA ARG A 52 -3.67 21.52 2.73
C ARG A 52 -3.41 22.43 1.54
N GLY A 53 -2.24 23.07 1.50
CA GLY A 53 -1.83 23.91 0.37
C GLY A 53 -1.63 23.10 -0.91
N GLN A 54 -0.97 21.94 -0.81
CA GLN A 54 -0.81 21.03 -1.94
C GLN A 54 -2.15 20.58 -2.51
N LEU A 55 -3.08 20.12 -1.66
CA LEU A 55 -4.41 19.70 -2.12
C LEU A 55 -5.20 20.84 -2.76
N GLY A 56 -5.13 22.06 -2.22
CA GLY A 56 -5.72 23.25 -2.86
C GLY A 56 -5.16 23.49 -4.26
N THR A 57 -3.84 23.40 -4.42
CA THR A 57 -3.16 23.56 -5.72
C THR A 57 -3.56 22.47 -6.71
N MET A 58 -3.68 21.22 -6.24
CA MET A 58 -4.15 20.10 -7.07
C MET A 58 -5.59 20.31 -7.52
N ILE A 59 -6.47 20.82 -6.66
CA ILE A 59 -7.87 21.15 -7.00
C ILE A 59 -7.92 22.22 -8.09
N ASP A 60 -7.15 23.30 -7.96
CA ASP A 60 -7.07 24.35 -8.99
C ASP A 60 -6.56 23.81 -10.32
N SER A 61 -5.57 22.91 -10.28
CA SER A 61 -5.00 22.24 -11.47
C SER A 61 -6.01 21.32 -12.15
N LEU A 62 -6.80 20.58 -11.37
CA LEU A 62 -7.89 19.74 -11.88
C LEU A 62 -8.98 20.57 -12.57
N LEU A 63 -9.43 21.65 -11.92
CA LEU A 63 -10.43 22.56 -12.49
C LEU A 63 -9.93 23.22 -13.77
N THR A 64 -8.64 23.59 -13.79
CA THR A 64 -7.99 24.17 -14.96
C THR A 64 -7.93 23.19 -16.12
N SER A 65 -7.46 21.97 -15.87
CA SER A 65 -7.36 20.91 -16.87
C SER A 65 -8.72 20.54 -17.46
N ALA A 66 -9.77 20.51 -16.63
CA ALA A 66 -11.13 20.25 -17.08
C ALA A 66 -11.84 21.45 -17.72
N ARG A 67 -11.23 22.65 -17.69
CA ARG A 67 -11.84 23.93 -18.13
C ARG A 67 -13.16 24.23 -17.42
N LEU A 68 -13.20 23.99 -16.10
CA LEU A 68 -14.39 24.13 -15.26
C LEU A 68 -14.24 25.23 -14.20
N HIS A 69 -13.44 26.26 -14.45
CA HIS A 69 -13.36 27.42 -13.56
C HIS A 69 -14.74 28.04 -13.31
N GLY A 70 -15.02 28.38 -12.05
CA GLY A 70 -16.31 28.95 -11.63
C GLY A 70 -17.48 27.96 -11.59
N ARG A 71 -17.26 26.66 -11.88
CA ARG A 71 -18.27 25.63 -11.67
C ARG A 71 -18.26 25.20 -10.21
N LYS A 72 -19.46 24.91 -9.69
CA LYS A 72 -19.65 24.50 -8.30
C LYS A 72 -19.05 23.11 -8.06
N VAL A 73 -17.96 23.05 -7.31
CA VAL A 73 -17.57 21.85 -6.57
C VAL A 73 -18.38 21.83 -5.28
N VAL A 74 -19.06 20.71 -5.02
CA VAL A 74 -19.98 20.60 -3.86
C VAL A 74 -19.38 19.78 -2.73
N ASP A 75 -18.56 18.79 -3.06
CA ASP A 75 -18.02 17.83 -2.10
C ASP A 75 -16.57 17.46 -2.48
N VAL A 76 -15.73 17.28 -1.47
CA VAL A 76 -14.37 16.78 -1.56
C VAL A 76 -14.21 15.69 -0.51
N THR A 77 -14.02 14.45 -0.94
CA THR A 77 -13.74 13.31 -0.06
C THR A 77 -12.25 12.99 -0.07
N ILE A 78 -11.65 12.91 1.12
CA ILE A 78 -10.24 12.64 1.36
C ILE A 78 -10.10 11.33 2.13
N VAL A 79 -9.16 10.50 1.70
CA VAL A 79 -8.79 9.25 2.37
C VAL A 79 -7.27 9.16 2.51
N GLY A 80 -6.82 8.39 3.49
CA GLY A 80 -5.41 8.14 3.74
C GLY A 80 -5.19 7.44 5.06
N ASN A 81 -3.95 7.02 5.29
CA ASN A 81 -3.56 6.44 6.57
C ASN A 81 -3.84 7.41 7.74
N THR A 82 -3.91 6.87 8.94
CA THR A 82 -4.33 7.60 10.14
C THR A 82 -3.44 8.81 10.46
N VAL A 83 -2.15 8.75 10.13
CA VAL A 83 -1.25 9.91 10.32
C VAL A 83 -1.59 11.01 9.33
N MET A 84 -1.84 10.69 8.05
CA MET A 84 -2.29 11.69 7.08
C MET A 84 -3.64 12.30 7.48
N HIS A 85 -4.54 11.51 8.06
CA HIS A 85 -5.80 11.99 8.64
C HIS A 85 -5.55 13.04 9.73
N HIS A 86 -4.64 12.76 10.67
CA HIS A 86 -4.34 13.66 11.77
C HIS A 86 -3.63 14.94 11.30
N LEU A 87 -2.59 14.80 10.47
CA LEU A 87 -1.84 15.93 9.93
C LEU A 87 -2.73 16.86 9.11
N PHE A 88 -3.60 16.32 8.24
CA PHE A 88 -4.53 17.15 7.49
C PHE A 88 -5.55 17.84 8.41
N SER A 89 -6.01 17.15 9.45
CA SER A 89 -7.08 17.61 10.33
C SER A 89 -6.60 18.54 11.44
N GLY A 90 -5.29 18.73 11.61
CA GLY A 90 -4.71 19.48 12.72
C GLY A 90 -4.91 18.78 14.08
N LEU A 91 -5.03 17.45 14.07
CA LEU A 91 -5.19 16.63 15.29
C LEU A 91 -3.83 16.18 15.81
N ASP A 92 -3.70 16.10 17.14
CA ASP A 92 -2.45 15.68 17.80
C ASP A 92 -2.02 14.27 17.35
N VAL A 93 -0.82 14.18 16.78
CA VAL A 93 -0.20 12.91 16.34
C VAL A 93 0.64 12.25 17.41
N SER A 94 0.89 12.92 18.55
CA SER A 94 1.70 12.38 19.66
C SER A 94 1.26 10.98 20.11
N PRO A 95 -0.05 10.66 20.21
CA PRO A 95 -0.49 9.32 20.59
C PRO A 95 -0.09 8.23 19.58
N LEU A 96 0.16 8.59 18.31
CA LEU A 96 0.61 7.67 17.27
C LEU A 96 2.15 7.46 17.29
N SER A 97 2.87 8.19 18.13
CA SER A 97 4.34 8.11 18.26
C SER A 97 4.82 7.11 19.31
N MET A 98 3.95 6.71 20.24
CA MET A 98 4.32 5.94 21.43
C MET A 98 3.27 4.88 21.75
N TYR A 99 3.72 3.73 22.29
CA TYR A 99 2.85 2.65 22.75
C TYR A 99 1.79 3.18 23.76
N PRO A 100 0.50 2.80 23.65
CA PRO A 100 -0.07 1.73 22.81
C PRO A 100 -0.38 2.12 21.36
N PHE A 101 0.12 3.27 20.91
CA PHE A 101 -0.15 3.85 19.59
C PHE A 101 -1.64 4.08 19.36
N ASP A 102 -2.39 4.51 20.36
CA ASP A 102 -3.84 4.66 20.28
C ASP A 102 -4.24 6.13 20.20
N SER A 103 -5.04 6.49 19.19
CA SER A 103 -5.60 7.84 19.06
C SER A 103 -7.11 7.82 19.28
N PRO A 104 -7.64 8.67 20.17
CA PRO A 104 -9.09 8.79 20.36
C PRO A 104 -9.80 9.50 19.20
N HIS A 105 -9.06 10.07 18.24
CA HIS A 105 -9.58 10.95 17.18
C HIS A 105 -9.47 10.33 15.78
N ILE A 106 -10.07 9.15 15.60
CA ILE A 106 -10.11 8.42 14.30
C ILE A 106 -11.44 8.57 13.54
N GLY A 107 -12.37 9.38 14.05
CA GLY A 107 -13.69 9.61 13.44
C GLY A 107 -13.66 10.57 12.25
N LEU A 108 -14.77 10.59 11.49
CA LEU A 108 -14.97 11.47 10.33
C LEU A 108 -14.68 12.95 10.69
N GLN A 109 -13.85 13.60 9.90
CA GLN A 109 -13.59 15.04 10.02
C GLN A 109 -14.25 15.80 8.88
N ARG A 110 -14.89 16.93 9.20
CA ARG A 110 -15.56 17.79 8.22
C ARG A 110 -15.06 19.22 8.31
N PHE A 111 -14.80 19.80 7.15
CA PHE A 111 -14.32 21.16 6.98
C PHE A 111 -15.14 21.88 5.91
N SER A 112 -15.17 23.20 5.99
CA SER A 112 -15.54 24.03 4.85
C SER A 112 -14.27 24.33 4.05
N ALA A 113 -14.33 24.18 2.73
CA ALA A 113 -13.22 24.50 1.85
C ALA A 113 -12.72 25.94 2.02
N GLY A 114 -13.62 26.90 2.28
CA GLY A 114 -13.25 28.28 2.57
C GLY A 114 -12.35 28.43 3.81
N ARG A 115 -12.56 27.62 4.85
CA ARG A 115 -11.70 27.62 6.06
C ARG A 115 -10.32 27.00 5.82
N LEU A 116 -10.18 26.17 4.79
CA LEU A 116 -8.91 25.60 4.36
C LEU A 116 -8.13 26.52 3.40
N GLY A 117 -8.68 27.70 3.08
CA GLY A 117 -8.08 28.63 2.11
C GLY A 117 -8.34 28.27 0.64
N TRP A 118 -9.24 27.32 0.36
CA TRP A 118 -9.56 26.87 -1.00
C TRP A 118 -10.65 27.75 -1.62
N THR A 119 -10.29 28.97 -1.97
CA THR A 119 -11.22 30.04 -2.39
C THR A 119 -11.98 29.72 -3.67
N GLY A 120 -11.39 28.96 -4.60
CA GLY A 120 -12.04 28.53 -5.84
C GLY A 120 -13.24 27.60 -5.65
N ILE A 121 -13.37 27.01 -4.46
CA ILE A 121 -14.42 26.05 -4.11
C ILE A 121 -14.98 26.30 -2.69
N SER A 122 -15.04 27.55 -2.25
CA SER A 122 -15.33 27.92 -0.84
C SER A 122 -16.56 27.26 -0.21
N ASP A 123 -17.58 27.00 -1.04
CA ASP A 123 -18.87 26.42 -0.63
C ASP A 123 -18.85 24.88 -0.55
N ALA A 124 -17.75 24.23 -0.95
CA ALA A 124 -17.63 22.78 -0.90
C ALA A 124 -17.49 22.28 0.53
N THR A 125 -18.16 21.16 0.81
CA THR A 125 -17.90 20.38 2.03
C THR A 125 -16.68 19.50 1.79
N VAL A 126 -15.75 19.49 2.75
CA VAL A 126 -14.56 18.66 2.70
C VAL A 126 -14.65 17.64 3.82
N SER A 127 -14.61 16.36 3.47
CA SER A 127 -14.70 15.25 4.42
C SER A 127 -13.43 14.41 4.37
N PHE A 128 -12.75 14.26 5.51
CA PHE A 128 -11.72 13.22 5.66
C PHE A 128 -12.39 12.01 6.31
N LEU A 129 -12.44 10.90 5.58
CA LEU A 129 -13.11 9.68 6.03
C LEU A 129 -12.47 9.10 7.31
N PRO A 130 -13.28 8.46 8.19
CA PRO A 130 -12.80 7.91 9.44
C PRO A 130 -11.77 6.79 9.21
N ALA A 131 -10.75 6.75 10.06
CA ALA A 131 -9.79 5.65 10.07
C ALA A 131 -10.40 4.38 10.70
N MET A 132 -9.82 3.21 10.35
CA MET A 132 -10.18 1.92 10.93
C MET A 132 -9.55 1.77 12.32
N GLY A 133 -8.29 2.19 12.46
CA GLY A 133 -7.54 2.21 13.72
C GLY A 133 -6.29 3.08 13.59
N SER A 134 -5.37 2.97 14.52
CA SER A 134 -4.22 3.89 14.60
C SER A 134 -3.18 3.76 13.49
N PHE A 135 -2.99 2.57 12.94
CA PHE A 135 -2.06 2.33 11.82
C PHE A 135 -2.77 1.93 10.52
N VAL A 136 -4.08 1.75 10.56
CA VAL A 136 -4.89 1.40 9.38
C VAL A 136 -5.93 2.49 9.18
N GLY A 137 -5.72 3.31 8.15
CA GLY A 137 -6.52 4.50 7.92
C GLY A 137 -7.76 4.28 7.06
N SER A 138 -8.26 5.40 6.53
CA SER A 138 -9.45 5.41 5.70
C SER A 138 -9.17 5.04 4.24
N ASP A 139 -7.91 5.00 3.84
CA ASP A 139 -7.45 4.41 2.57
C ASP A 139 -7.81 2.93 2.46
N ILE A 140 -7.59 2.16 3.53
CA ILE A 140 -7.98 0.74 3.57
C ILE A 140 -9.49 0.58 3.67
N LEU A 141 -10.17 1.41 4.47
CA LEU A 141 -11.63 1.44 4.50
C LEU A 141 -12.23 1.72 3.11
N ALA A 142 -11.67 2.67 2.38
CA ALA A 142 -12.03 2.96 0.99
C ALA A 142 -11.70 1.77 0.08
N GLY A 143 -10.57 1.08 0.29
CA GLY A 143 -10.24 -0.15 -0.42
C GLY A 143 -11.25 -1.29 -0.21
N ILE A 144 -11.75 -1.47 1.02
CA ILE A 144 -12.81 -2.45 1.34
C ILE A 144 -14.11 -2.11 0.62
N LEU A 145 -14.45 -0.82 0.52
CA LEU A 145 -15.60 -0.34 -0.25
C LEU A 145 -15.41 -0.61 -1.74
N ALA A 146 -14.23 -0.29 -2.29
CA ALA A 146 -13.89 -0.47 -3.71
C ALA A 146 -13.95 -1.93 -4.18
N THR A 147 -13.59 -2.86 -3.29
CA THR A 147 -13.51 -4.29 -3.59
C THR A 147 -14.78 -5.06 -3.22
N ASN A 148 -15.74 -4.42 -2.53
CA ASN A 148 -16.97 -5.04 -2.03
C ASN A 148 -16.73 -6.29 -1.14
N ILE A 149 -15.58 -6.39 -0.47
CA ILE A 149 -15.26 -7.53 0.41
C ILE A 149 -16.30 -7.68 1.53
N HIS A 150 -16.76 -6.55 2.08
CA HIS A 150 -17.83 -6.47 3.08
C HIS A 150 -19.21 -6.96 2.61
N ARG A 151 -19.36 -7.33 1.33
CA ARG A 151 -20.58 -7.93 0.76
C ARG A 151 -20.35 -9.36 0.26
N SER A 152 -19.11 -9.85 0.31
CA SER A 152 -18.73 -11.16 -0.19
C SER A 152 -19.27 -12.26 0.71
N GLU A 153 -19.82 -13.33 0.13
CA GLU A 153 -20.05 -14.58 0.87
C GLU A 153 -18.76 -15.38 1.06
N PRO A 154 -17.94 -15.64 0.01
CA PRO A 154 -16.69 -16.37 0.18
C PRO A 154 -15.65 -15.52 0.92
N LEU A 155 -14.69 -16.22 1.53
CA LEU A 155 -13.52 -15.61 2.15
C LEU A 155 -12.61 -15.01 1.08
N VAL A 156 -12.30 -13.72 1.24
CA VAL A 156 -11.48 -12.93 0.32
C VAL A 156 -10.54 -12.01 1.10
N GLY A 157 -9.51 -11.50 0.44
CA GLY A 157 -8.53 -10.60 1.02
C GLY A 157 -8.34 -9.33 0.22
N LEU A 158 -7.90 -8.25 0.88
CA LEU A 158 -7.31 -7.05 0.30
C LEU A 158 -5.93 -6.85 0.93
N ILE A 159 -4.91 -6.76 0.09
CA ILE A 159 -3.53 -6.49 0.50
C ILE A 159 -3.10 -5.20 -0.19
N ASP A 160 -2.82 -4.16 0.58
CA ASP A 160 -2.20 -2.93 0.06
C ASP A 160 -0.71 -2.98 0.32
N LEU A 161 0.07 -3.11 -0.75
CA LEU A 161 1.53 -3.10 -0.68
C LEU A 161 2.02 -1.67 -0.98
N GLY A 162 2.12 -0.88 0.08
CA GLY A 162 2.74 0.44 0.10
C GLY A 162 4.01 0.45 0.94
N THR A 163 4.28 1.57 1.61
CA THR A 163 5.36 1.70 2.60
C THR A 163 5.15 0.77 3.80
N ASN A 164 3.88 0.55 4.13
CA ASN A 164 3.44 -0.49 5.04
C ASN A 164 2.71 -1.57 4.24
N GLY A 165 2.60 -2.75 4.82
CA GLY A 165 1.75 -3.82 4.29
C GLY A 165 0.45 -3.88 5.08
N GLU A 166 -0.61 -3.26 4.58
CA GLU A 166 -1.94 -3.40 5.17
C GLU A 166 -2.67 -4.61 4.58
N ILE A 167 -3.28 -5.40 5.46
CA ILE A 167 -3.90 -6.69 5.13
C ILE A 167 -5.30 -6.67 5.72
N VAL A 168 -6.30 -7.02 4.90
CA VAL A 168 -7.67 -7.27 5.33
C VAL A 168 -8.09 -8.64 4.80
N ILE A 169 -8.56 -9.53 5.66
CA ILE A 169 -9.11 -10.84 5.27
C ILE A 169 -10.51 -10.98 5.88
N GLY A 170 -11.46 -11.50 5.11
CA GLY A 170 -12.79 -11.77 5.63
C GLY A 170 -13.87 -11.85 4.57
N ASN A 171 -15.11 -11.63 5.00
CA ASN A 171 -16.31 -11.67 4.18
C ASN A 171 -17.37 -10.70 4.75
N ARG A 172 -18.64 -10.84 4.34
CA ARG A 172 -19.75 -10.00 4.81
C ARG A 172 -20.04 -10.11 6.31
N ASP A 173 -19.65 -11.22 6.94
CA ASP A 173 -19.99 -11.52 8.34
C ASP A 173 -18.92 -10.95 9.29
N LYS A 174 -17.64 -11.03 8.90
CA LYS A 174 -16.52 -10.53 9.70
C LYS A 174 -15.32 -10.19 8.82
N LEU A 175 -14.66 -9.08 9.16
CA LEU A 175 -13.37 -8.67 8.59
C LEU A 175 -12.32 -8.61 9.69
N LEU A 176 -11.17 -9.21 9.46
CA LEU A 176 -9.97 -8.98 10.26
C LEU A 176 -9.00 -8.13 9.45
N TYR A 177 -8.29 -7.24 10.13
CA TYR A 177 -7.26 -6.42 9.48
C TYR A 177 -6.06 -6.19 10.38
N CYS A 178 -4.90 -6.00 9.75
CA CYS A 178 -3.67 -5.64 10.43
C CYS A 178 -2.81 -4.75 9.52
N SER A 179 -1.79 -4.15 10.12
CA SER A 179 -0.68 -3.54 9.39
C SER A 179 0.60 -4.28 9.74
N THR A 180 1.46 -4.51 8.74
CA THR A 180 2.74 -5.19 8.88
C THR A 180 3.86 -4.23 8.51
N ALA A 181 4.93 -4.27 9.29
CA ALA A 181 6.18 -3.60 8.95
C ALA A 181 6.96 -4.49 7.96
N ALA A 182 6.49 -4.55 6.70
CA ALA A 182 7.21 -5.25 5.64
C ALA A 182 8.55 -4.58 5.27
N GLY A 183 8.79 -3.35 5.75
CA GLY A 183 9.99 -2.60 5.43
C GLY A 183 10.02 -2.10 3.97
N PRO A 184 10.97 -1.21 3.62
CA PRO A 184 10.98 -0.54 2.33
C PRO A 184 11.66 -1.38 1.23
N ALA A 185 11.80 -2.70 1.40
CA ALA A 185 12.46 -3.57 0.43
C ALA A 185 11.78 -3.50 -0.95
N PHE A 186 10.44 -3.49 -0.98
CA PHE A 186 9.66 -3.34 -2.22
C PHE A 186 9.73 -1.94 -2.84
N GLU A 187 10.15 -0.92 -2.07
CA GLU A 187 10.40 0.44 -2.58
C GLU A 187 11.82 0.61 -3.13
N GLY A 188 12.70 -0.36 -2.90
CA GLY A 188 14.09 -0.38 -3.32
C GLY A 188 15.04 0.41 -2.42
N SER A 189 14.57 1.00 -1.31
CA SER A 189 15.38 1.90 -0.48
C SER A 189 16.44 1.19 0.38
N CYS A 190 16.18 -0.07 0.78
CA CYS A 190 17.09 -0.88 1.59
C CYS A 190 17.80 -1.99 0.78
N ILE A 191 17.78 -1.88 -0.54
CA ILE A 191 18.39 -2.85 -1.45
C ILE A 191 19.60 -2.19 -2.10
N SER A 192 20.73 -2.88 -2.12
CA SER A 192 22.05 -2.35 -2.49
C SER A 192 22.07 -1.68 -3.88
N MET A 193 21.38 -2.29 -4.85
CA MET A 193 21.14 -1.72 -6.18
C MET A 193 19.64 -1.47 -6.43
N GLY A 194 18.89 -1.24 -5.37
CA GLY A 194 17.49 -0.88 -5.42
C GLY A 194 17.28 0.57 -5.86
N MET A 195 16.21 0.79 -6.63
CA MET A 195 15.81 2.13 -7.05
C MET A 195 14.30 2.19 -7.32
N ARG A 196 13.74 3.40 -7.31
CA ARG A 196 12.34 3.60 -7.73
C ARG A 196 12.13 3.17 -9.18
N ALA A 197 10.90 2.74 -9.49
CA ALA A 197 10.45 2.39 -10.84
C ALA A 197 10.52 3.60 -11.80
N THR A 198 11.70 3.85 -12.33
CA THR A 198 12.07 4.97 -13.20
C THR A 198 13.02 4.47 -14.29
N THR A 199 13.34 5.31 -15.28
CA THR A 199 14.25 4.96 -16.38
C THR A 199 15.55 4.32 -15.86
N GLY A 200 15.91 3.15 -16.40
CA GLY A 200 17.07 2.36 -15.99
C GLY A 200 16.83 1.34 -14.87
N ALA A 201 15.63 1.31 -14.27
CA ALA A 201 15.26 0.25 -13.32
C ALA A 201 14.86 -1.03 -14.06
N ILE A 202 15.40 -2.17 -13.65
CA ILE A 202 14.91 -3.50 -14.02
C ILE A 202 13.53 -3.67 -13.35
N ALA A 203 12.50 -3.83 -14.16
CA ALA A 203 11.12 -3.94 -13.70
C ALA A 203 10.52 -5.33 -13.86
N GLN A 204 11.09 -6.15 -14.74
CA GLN A 204 10.71 -7.56 -14.88
C GLN A 204 11.95 -8.41 -15.16
N VAL A 205 11.95 -9.63 -14.62
CA VAL A 205 12.96 -10.65 -14.90
C VAL A 205 12.26 -11.97 -15.21
N SER A 206 12.68 -12.62 -16.28
CA SER A 206 12.16 -13.92 -16.69
C SER A 206 13.31 -14.87 -17.00
N VAL A 207 13.07 -16.17 -16.88
CA VAL A 207 14.05 -17.21 -17.17
C VAL A 207 13.65 -17.92 -18.46
N ASP A 208 14.51 -17.89 -19.47
CA ASP A 208 14.38 -18.72 -20.67
C ASP A 208 15.63 -19.59 -20.82
N ARG A 209 15.44 -20.92 -20.86
CA ARG A 209 16.54 -21.91 -21.00
C ARG A 209 17.73 -21.67 -20.05
N GLY A 210 17.44 -21.23 -18.82
CA GLY A 210 18.45 -20.92 -17.79
C GLY A 210 19.13 -19.56 -17.92
N SER A 211 18.81 -18.77 -18.96
CA SER A 211 19.28 -17.39 -19.13
C SER A 211 18.25 -16.40 -18.60
N LEU A 212 18.73 -15.30 -18.02
CA LEU A 212 17.87 -14.22 -17.51
C LEU A 212 17.57 -13.21 -18.60
N HIS A 213 16.30 -12.87 -18.76
CA HIS A 213 15.82 -11.80 -19.62
C HIS A 213 15.19 -10.69 -18.77
N CYS A 214 15.79 -9.50 -18.84
CA CYS A 214 15.39 -8.35 -18.04
C CYS A 214 14.69 -7.30 -18.91
N ARG A 215 13.54 -6.80 -18.44
CA ARG A 215 12.91 -5.60 -19.00
C ARG A 215 13.32 -4.37 -18.18
N VAL A 216 14.04 -3.45 -18.80
CA VAL A 216 14.48 -2.19 -18.20
C VAL A 216 13.57 -1.05 -18.61
N LEU A 217 13.09 -0.26 -17.64
CA LEU A 217 12.24 0.88 -17.92
C LEU A 217 13.00 1.95 -18.73
N GLY A 218 12.34 2.48 -19.76
CA GLY A 218 12.92 3.50 -20.65
C GLY A 218 13.88 2.94 -21.72
N ASN A 219 14.05 1.62 -21.81
CA ASN A 219 14.88 0.97 -22.83
C ASN A 219 16.34 1.49 -22.87
N VAL A 220 16.93 1.64 -21.68
CA VAL A 220 18.32 2.05 -21.46
C VAL A 220 19.08 0.96 -20.71
N PRO A 221 20.42 1.02 -20.60
CA PRO A 221 21.18 0.10 -19.74
C PRO A 221 20.66 0.08 -18.29
N ALA A 222 20.66 -1.11 -17.68
CA ALA A 222 20.22 -1.29 -16.31
C ALA A 222 21.15 -0.57 -15.32
N ARG A 223 20.57 0.11 -14.35
CA ARG A 223 21.29 0.82 -13.26
C ARG A 223 20.96 0.29 -11.88
N GLY A 224 19.86 -0.45 -11.77
CA GLY A 224 19.35 -1.02 -10.53
C GLY A 224 18.04 -1.75 -10.77
N LEU A 225 17.36 -2.14 -9.71
CA LEU A 225 16.09 -2.86 -9.73
C LEU A 225 15.02 -2.11 -8.94
N CYS A 226 13.79 -2.07 -9.46
CA CYS A 226 12.64 -1.66 -8.65
C CYS A 226 12.01 -2.87 -7.96
N GLY A 227 11.05 -2.64 -7.07
CA GLY A 227 10.43 -3.72 -6.29
C GLY A 227 9.95 -4.90 -7.13
N SER A 228 9.24 -4.67 -8.23
CA SER A 228 8.79 -5.78 -9.10
C SER A 228 9.98 -6.56 -9.69
N GLY A 229 11.03 -5.85 -10.07
CA GLY A 229 12.29 -6.46 -10.51
C GLY A 229 12.99 -7.24 -9.39
N LEU A 230 12.90 -6.82 -8.13
CA LEU A 230 13.41 -7.55 -6.97
C LEU A 230 12.72 -8.92 -6.84
N VAL A 231 11.39 -8.92 -6.82
CA VAL A 231 10.58 -10.15 -6.72
C VAL A 231 10.91 -11.10 -7.87
N ASP A 232 10.90 -10.59 -9.09
CA ASP A 232 11.19 -11.39 -10.28
C ASP A 232 12.63 -11.93 -10.29
N SER A 233 13.60 -11.13 -9.85
CA SER A 233 15.01 -11.56 -9.78
C SER A 233 15.19 -12.70 -8.80
N ILE A 234 14.47 -12.68 -7.68
CA ILE A 234 14.56 -13.71 -6.64
C ILE A 234 13.84 -14.98 -7.10
N ALA A 235 12.65 -14.85 -7.70
CA ALA A 235 11.96 -15.97 -8.33
C ALA A 235 12.82 -16.62 -9.43
N ALA A 236 13.51 -15.83 -10.24
CA ALA A 236 14.46 -16.29 -11.24
C ALA A 236 15.68 -16.98 -10.60
N GLY A 237 16.21 -16.44 -9.50
CA GLY A 237 17.29 -17.06 -8.73
C GLY A 237 16.93 -18.42 -8.17
N LEU A 238 15.71 -18.57 -7.63
CA LEU A 238 15.16 -19.87 -7.19
C LEU A 238 15.03 -20.83 -8.37
N THR A 239 14.46 -20.37 -9.49
CA THR A 239 14.26 -21.18 -10.70
C THR A 239 15.56 -21.70 -11.29
N THR A 240 16.62 -20.89 -11.24
CA THR A 240 17.95 -21.24 -11.75
C THR A 240 18.84 -21.92 -10.71
N ARG A 241 18.36 -22.06 -9.46
CA ARG A 241 19.15 -22.51 -8.30
C ARG A 241 20.38 -21.65 -8.00
N GLY A 242 20.37 -20.40 -8.45
CA GLY A 242 21.33 -19.36 -8.05
C GLY A 242 21.08 -18.86 -6.63
N ILE A 243 19.83 -18.99 -6.16
CA ILE A 243 19.38 -18.73 -4.80
C ILE A 243 18.65 -19.98 -4.33
N LEU A 244 18.95 -20.43 -3.11
CA LEU A 244 18.28 -21.57 -2.48
C LEU A 244 17.06 -21.13 -1.67
N GLU A 245 16.26 -22.09 -1.23
CA GLU A 245 15.03 -21.88 -0.47
C GLU A 245 15.27 -21.20 0.88
N ASP A 246 16.44 -21.44 1.49
CA ASP A 246 16.88 -20.73 2.69
C ASP A 246 17.36 -19.29 2.42
N GLY A 247 17.36 -18.86 1.16
CA GLY A 247 17.80 -17.56 0.67
C GLY A 247 19.31 -17.46 0.43
N ARG A 248 20.08 -18.53 0.59
CA ARG A 248 21.53 -18.50 0.33
C ARG A 248 21.80 -18.39 -1.17
N ILE A 249 22.68 -17.46 -1.54
CA ILE A 249 23.23 -17.36 -2.90
C ILE A 249 24.29 -18.44 -3.11
N THR A 250 24.24 -19.18 -4.22
CA THR A 250 25.13 -20.32 -4.50
C THR A 250 26.45 -19.94 -5.16
N SER A 251 26.57 -18.73 -5.70
CA SER A 251 27.80 -18.21 -6.31
C SER A 251 28.92 -18.02 -5.29
N GLU A 252 30.16 -18.37 -5.65
CA GLU A 252 31.36 -18.13 -4.84
C GLU A 252 31.60 -16.64 -4.54
N THR A 253 31.10 -15.74 -5.41
CA THR A 253 31.19 -14.30 -5.21
C THR A 253 30.24 -13.78 -4.13
N GLY A 254 29.32 -14.61 -3.63
CA GLY A 254 28.26 -14.19 -2.70
C GLY A 254 27.22 -13.25 -3.31
N THR A 255 27.17 -13.16 -4.65
CA THR A 255 26.24 -12.30 -5.39
C THR A 255 25.54 -13.06 -6.50
N PHE A 256 24.28 -12.71 -6.76
CA PHE A 256 23.49 -13.22 -7.88
C PHE A 256 23.43 -12.18 -8.99
N SER A 257 23.94 -12.48 -10.18
CA SER A 257 23.93 -11.55 -11.30
C SER A 257 22.57 -11.53 -11.98
N VAL A 258 21.93 -10.36 -12.01
CA VAL A 258 20.62 -10.19 -12.65
C VAL A 258 20.81 -9.71 -14.09
N SER A 259 21.51 -8.59 -14.27
CA SER A 259 21.89 -8.04 -15.56
C SER A 259 23.05 -7.08 -15.35
N PRO A 260 24.29 -7.41 -15.79
CA PRO A 260 25.46 -6.58 -15.53
C PRO A 260 25.22 -5.09 -15.83
N PRO A 261 25.58 -4.17 -14.91
CA PRO A 261 26.31 -4.41 -13.66
C PRO A 261 25.42 -4.78 -12.45
N VAL A 262 24.10 -4.92 -12.64
CA VAL A 262 23.13 -5.12 -11.55
C VAL A 262 23.23 -6.53 -10.97
N VAL A 263 23.46 -6.60 -9.66
CA VAL A 263 23.57 -7.83 -8.87
C VAL A 263 22.71 -7.72 -7.60
N LEU A 264 22.33 -8.88 -7.05
CA LEU A 264 21.78 -9.00 -5.71
C LEU A 264 22.87 -9.53 -4.77
N THR A 265 22.97 -8.94 -3.58
CA THR A 265 23.83 -9.42 -2.49
C THR A 265 23.05 -10.34 -1.55
N GLN A 266 23.76 -11.09 -0.71
CA GLN A 266 23.12 -11.91 0.32
C GLN A 266 22.23 -11.08 1.27
N ALA A 267 22.64 -9.85 1.60
CA ALA A 267 21.85 -8.94 2.43
C ALA A 267 20.54 -8.53 1.73
N ASP A 268 20.57 -8.25 0.42
CA ASP A 268 19.37 -7.91 -0.35
C ASP A 268 18.34 -9.05 -0.34
N VAL A 269 18.80 -10.30 -0.42
CA VAL A 269 17.92 -11.47 -0.31
C VAL A 269 17.30 -11.56 1.08
N ARG A 270 18.08 -11.31 2.15
CA ARG A 270 17.56 -11.32 3.53
C ARG A 270 16.52 -10.22 3.76
N GLU A 271 16.76 -9.02 3.24
CA GLU A 271 15.79 -7.92 3.32
C GLU A 271 14.46 -8.28 2.64
N LEU A 272 14.51 -8.93 1.47
CA LEU A 272 13.28 -9.43 0.85
C LEU A 272 12.61 -10.53 1.69
N GLN A 273 13.37 -11.46 2.26
CA GLN A 273 12.81 -12.53 3.10
C GLN A 273 12.04 -11.96 4.29
N VAL A 274 12.60 -10.96 4.99
CA VAL A 274 11.92 -10.25 6.08
C VAL A 274 10.62 -9.61 5.58
N ALA A 275 10.70 -8.88 4.47
CA ALA A 275 9.56 -8.17 3.91
C ALA A 275 8.42 -9.11 3.51
N LYS A 276 8.74 -10.19 2.81
CA LYS A 276 7.75 -11.16 2.33
C LYS A 276 7.19 -12.01 3.46
N ALA A 277 8.01 -12.37 4.45
CA ALA A 277 7.56 -13.11 5.63
C ALA A 277 6.55 -12.31 6.45
N ALA A 278 6.76 -11.01 6.63
CA ALA A 278 5.84 -10.15 7.37
C ALA A 278 4.44 -10.14 6.73
N ILE A 279 4.37 -10.03 5.39
CA ILE A 279 3.11 -10.05 4.64
C ILE A 279 2.44 -11.43 4.72
N ALA A 280 3.20 -12.49 4.41
CA ALA A 280 2.68 -13.86 4.39
C ALA A 280 2.18 -14.30 5.77
N ALA A 281 2.92 -13.98 6.84
CA ALA A 281 2.50 -14.25 8.21
C ALA A 281 1.21 -13.52 8.58
N GLY A 282 1.07 -12.25 8.19
CA GLY A 282 -0.18 -11.51 8.37
C GLY A 282 -1.36 -12.17 7.66
N ILE A 283 -1.20 -12.58 6.40
CA ILE A 283 -2.25 -13.29 5.64
C ILE A 283 -2.65 -14.59 6.34
N LYS A 284 -1.67 -15.40 6.76
CA LYS A 284 -1.88 -16.70 7.41
C LYS A 284 -2.60 -16.54 8.76
N ILE A 285 -2.09 -15.68 9.64
CA ILE A 285 -2.66 -15.44 10.98
C ILE A 285 -4.08 -14.89 10.88
N LEU A 286 -4.34 -13.91 10.00
CA LEU A 286 -5.70 -13.40 9.82
C LEU A 286 -6.67 -14.47 9.30
N THR A 287 -6.21 -15.35 8.41
CA THR A 287 -7.03 -16.44 7.88
C THR A 287 -7.33 -17.48 8.95
N GLU A 288 -6.33 -17.87 9.74
CA GLU A 288 -6.46 -18.83 10.85
C GLU A 288 -7.34 -18.28 11.97
N ASN A 289 -7.25 -16.98 12.29
CA ASN A 289 -8.12 -16.31 13.27
C ASN A 289 -9.59 -16.22 12.82
N LEU A 290 -9.88 -16.48 11.55
CA LEU A 290 -11.23 -16.68 11.02
C LEU A 290 -11.68 -18.14 11.01
N GLY A 291 -10.85 -19.06 11.55
CA GLY A 291 -11.12 -20.50 11.57
C GLY A 291 -11.00 -21.15 10.18
N ALA A 292 -10.25 -20.54 9.27
CA ALA A 292 -10.08 -20.98 7.89
C ALA A 292 -8.62 -21.29 7.57
N SER A 293 -8.39 -21.95 6.44
CA SER A 293 -7.07 -22.19 5.88
C SER A 293 -6.82 -21.30 4.65
N LEU A 294 -5.56 -21.16 4.22
CA LEU A 294 -5.22 -20.44 3.00
C LEU A 294 -5.93 -20.99 1.74
N ASN A 295 -6.32 -22.27 1.75
CA ASN A 295 -7.08 -22.88 0.66
C ASN A 295 -8.51 -22.33 0.54
N ASP A 296 -9.09 -21.87 1.65
CA ASP A 296 -10.43 -21.27 1.71
C ASP A 296 -10.43 -19.82 1.19
N LEU A 297 -9.26 -19.19 1.13
CA LEU A 297 -9.10 -17.84 0.59
C LEU A 297 -9.27 -17.87 -0.95
N THR A 298 -10.47 -17.55 -1.40
CA THR A 298 -10.87 -17.68 -2.81
C THR A 298 -10.27 -16.60 -3.71
N ARG A 299 -9.91 -15.45 -3.13
CA ARG A 299 -9.40 -14.29 -3.88
C ARG A 299 -8.62 -13.35 -2.98
N ILE A 300 -7.55 -12.78 -3.51
CA ILE A 300 -6.83 -11.65 -2.95
C ILE A 300 -6.88 -10.48 -3.94
N TYR A 301 -7.39 -9.34 -3.51
CA TYR A 301 -7.24 -8.07 -4.19
C TYR A 301 -5.90 -7.45 -3.79
N LEU A 302 -5.06 -7.18 -4.78
CA LEU A 302 -3.73 -6.61 -4.59
C LEU A 302 -3.74 -5.14 -5.00
N ALA A 303 -3.67 -4.27 -3.99
CA ALA A 303 -3.62 -2.82 -4.13
C ALA A 303 -2.18 -2.29 -3.99
N GLY A 304 -2.05 -0.97 -4.13
CA GLY A 304 -0.78 -0.27 -4.02
C GLY A 304 -0.08 -0.12 -5.37
N ALA A 305 0.84 0.85 -5.44
CA ALA A 305 1.59 1.14 -6.67
C ALA A 305 2.42 -0.07 -7.11
N PHE A 306 3.00 -0.78 -6.14
CA PHE A 306 3.76 -2.01 -6.36
C PHE A 306 2.89 -3.17 -6.85
N GLY A 307 1.71 -3.34 -6.26
CA GLY A 307 0.75 -4.40 -6.61
C GLY A 307 0.30 -4.44 -8.07
N ASN A 308 0.40 -3.32 -8.79
CA ASN A 308 0.01 -3.24 -10.20
C ASN A 308 1.04 -3.81 -11.18
N TYR A 309 2.30 -3.93 -10.76
CA TYR A 309 3.41 -4.31 -11.65
C TYR A 309 4.10 -5.61 -11.25
N ILE A 310 3.85 -6.11 -10.05
CA ILE A 310 4.38 -7.38 -9.59
C ILE A 310 3.81 -8.54 -10.43
N ASP A 311 4.68 -9.45 -10.85
CA ASP A 311 4.24 -10.70 -11.45
C ASP A 311 3.64 -11.60 -10.36
N ARG A 312 2.38 -11.99 -10.56
CA ARG A 312 1.60 -12.77 -9.58
C ARG A 312 2.15 -14.18 -9.40
N ALA A 313 2.66 -14.79 -10.46
CA ALA A 313 3.27 -16.12 -10.38
C ALA A 313 4.57 -16.05 -9.57
N ASN A 314 5.39 -15.02 -9.79
CA ASN A 314 6.60 -14.81 -9.01
C ASN A 314 6.29 -14.44 -7.56
N ALA A 315 5.27 -13.62 -7.30
CA ALA A 315 4.81 -13.30 -5.93
C ALA A 315 4.42 -14.56 -5.14
N SER A 316 3.66 -15.47 -5.76
CA SER A 316 3.34 -16.77 -5.17
C SER A 316 4.57 -17.67 -5.06
N ARG A 317 5.45 -17.68 -6.06
CA ARG A 317 6.68 -18.51 -6.10
C ARG A 317 7.62 -18.20 -4.95
N ILE A 318 7.76 -16.93 -4.57
CA ILE A 318 8.59 -16.51 -3.43
C ILE A 318 7.85 -16.61 -2.09
N GLY A 319 6.56 -16.98 -2.09
CA GLY A 319 5.73 -17.05 -0.88
C GLY A 319 5.35 -15.68 -0.31
N LEU A 320 5.40 -14.61 -1.10
CA LEU A 320 4.91 -13.29 -0.68
C LEU A 320 3.38 -13.29 -0.56
N LEU A 321 2.72 -13.91 -1.53
CA LEU A 321 1.28 -14.10 -1.58
C LEU A 321 1.01 -15.60 -1.60
N PRO A 322 0.72 -16.24 -0.45
CA PRO A 322 0.68 -17.70 -0.32
C PRO A 322 -0.64 -18.30 -0.84
N VAL A 323 -1.05 -17.89 -2.04
CA VAL A 323 -2.22 -18.39 -2.78
C VAL A 323 -1.85 -18.60 -4.25
N PRO A 324 -2.59 -19.44 -4.99
CA PRO A 324 -2.40 -19.58 -6.42
C PRO A 324 -2.52 -18.25 -7.19
N PRO A 325 -1.69 -17.99 -8.23
CA PRO A 325 -1.63 -16.71 -8.93
C PRO A 325 -2.97 -16.25 -9.53
N GLU A 326 -3.83 -17.17 -9.94
CA GLU A 326 -5.15 -16.92 -10.48
C GLU A 326 -6.13 -16.33 -9.45
N ARG A 327 -5.85 -16.50 -8.16
CA ARG A 327 -6.64 -15.90 -7.07
C ARG A 327 -6.23 -14.46 -6.79
N ILE A 328 -5.13 -13.98 -7.37
CA ILE A 328 -4.59 -12.64 -7.13
C ILE A 328 -5.09 -11.68 -8.23
N LEU A 329 -5.89 -10.68 -7.84
CA LEU A 329 -6.44 -9.68 -8.73
C LEU A 329 -5.88 -8.29 -8.41
N PRO A 330 -5.15 -7.65 -9.34
CA PRO A 330 -4.68 -6.28 -9.14
C PRO A 330 -5.86 -5.30 -9.14
N THR A 331 -5.87 -4.35 -8.21
CA THR A 331 -6.96 -3.37 -8.08
C THR A 331 -6.58 -1.92 -8.35
N GLY A 332 -5.31 -1.64 -8.66
CA GLY A 332 -4.90 -0.25 -8.80
C GLY A 332 -4.85 0.47 -7.46
N ASN A 333 -5.14 1.77 -7.51
CA ASN A 333 -5.31 2.60 -6.34
C ASN A 333 -6.74 2.41 -5.77
N SER A 334 -6.89 1.38 -4.94
CA SER A 334 -8.16 1.02 -4.31
C SER A 334 -8.67 2.15 -3.40
N ALA A 335 -7.78 2.88 -2.73
CA ALA A 335 -8.13 4.04 -1.90
C ALA A 335 -8.81 5.14 -2.73
N LEU A 336 -8.27 5.50 -3.89
CA LEU A 336 -8.86 6.52 -4.77
C LEU A 336 -10.18 6.05 -5.40
N LEU A 337 -10.28 4.76 -5.77
CA LEU A 337 -11.53 4.19 -6.25
C LEU A 337 -12.60 4.20 -5.15
N GLY A 338 -12.24 3.86 -3.92
CA GLY A 338 -13.14 3.90 -2.77
C GLY A 338 -13.55 5.32 -2.38
N ALA A 339 -12.64 6.28 -2.43
CA ALA A 339 -12.94 7.70 -2.23
C ALA A 339 -13.93 8.22 -3.31
N LYS A 340 -13.76 7.77 -4.56
CA LYS A 340 -14.73 8.04 -5.63
C LYS A 340 -16.09 7.45 -5.28
N LEU A 341 -16.18 6.18 -4.91
CA LEU A 341 -17.46 5.54 -4.54
C LEU A 341 -18.11 6.25 -3.35
N ALA A 342 -17.31 6.73 -2.40
CA ALA A 342 -17.77 7.44 -1.23
C ALA A 342 -18.53 8.74 -1.54
N LEU A 343 -18.28 9.36 -2.71
CA LEU A 343 -18.98 10.58 -3.16
C LEU A 343 -20.41 10.33 -3.68
N PHE A 344 -20.76 9.09 -4.06
CA PHE A 344 -22.06 8.79 -4.72
C PHE A 344 -23.07 8.05 -3.83
N ASP A 345 -22.61 7.46 -2.74
CA ASP A 345 -23.45 6.63 -1.86
C ASP A 345 -23.69 7.35 -0.52
N SER A 346 -24.76 6.99 0.19
CA SER A 346 -25.10 7.41 1.56
C SER A 346 -24.11 6.80 2.57
N THR A 347 -22.83 7.05 2.32
CA THR A 347 -21.69 6.21 2.69
C THR A 347 -21.33 6.20 4.14
N LEU A 348 -21.81 7.12 4.96
CA LEU A 348 -21.50 7.07 6.38
C LEU A 348 -22.08 5.82 7.04
N GLU A 349 -23.25 5.36 6.59
CA GLU A 349 -23.84 4.11 7.09
C GLU A 349 -23.07 2.90 6.56
N SER A 350 -22.76 2.84 5.26
CA SER A 350 -21.95 1.77 4.66
C SER A 350 -20.56 1.66 5.30
N LEU A 351 -19.88 2.78 5.49
CA LEU A 351 -18.55 2.85 6.11
C LEU A 351 -18.61 2.49 7.60
N ALA A 352 -19.65 2.94 8.33
CA ALA A 352 -19.86 2.54 9.71
C ALA A 352 -20.15 1.04 9.83
N ALA A 353 -20.95 0.47 8.92
CA ALA A 353 -21.23 -0.96 8.88
C ALA A 353 -19.97 -1.79 8.59
N ILE A 354 -19.11 -1.33 7.66
CA ILE A 354 -17.80 -1.96 7.42
C ILE A 354 -16.97 -1.93 8.71
N ARG A 355 -16.89 -0.78 9.38
CA ARG A 355 -16.14 -0.64 10.63
C ARG A 355 -16.70 -1.53 11.74
N SER A 356 -18.02 -1.72 11.82
CA SER A 356 -18.64 -2.52 12.89
C SER A 356 -18.41 -4.03 12.76
N ILE A 357 -18.17 -4.52 11.54
CA ILE A 357 -17.80 -5.93 11.30
C ILE A 357 -16.29 -6.15 11.25
N SER A 358 -15.49 -5.08 11.39
CA SER A 358 -14.04 -5.13 11.26
C SER A 358 -13.35 -5.16 12.62
N THR A 359 -12.36 -6.04 12.78
CA THR A 359 -11.56 -6.17 14.01
C THR A 359 -10.08 -6.10 13.70
N HIS A 360 -9.36 -5.22 14.40
CA HIS A 360 -7.91 -5.13 14.30
C HIS A 360 -7.25 -6.32 14.99
N VAL A 361 -6.25 -6.92 14.33
CA VAL A 361 -5.38 -7.95 14.91
C VAL A 361 -3.98 -7.36 15.07
N PRO A 362 -3.54 -7.05 16.31
CA PRO A 362 -2.19 -6.56 16.56
C PRO A 362 -1.18 -7.72 16.47
N LEU A 363 -0.61 -7.93 15.28
CA LEU A 363 0.30 -9.05 15.03
C LEU A 363 1.50 -9.11 15.99
N ASN A 364 1.98 -7.96 16.47
CA ASN A 364 3.07 -7.89 17.45
C ASN A 364 2.70 -8.44 18.85
N LEU A 365 1.41 -8.64 19.12
CA LEU A 365 0.88 -9.22 20.35
C LEU A 365 0.36 -10.65 20.12
N ASP A 366 0.38 -11.15 18.89
CA ASP A 366 -0.05 -12.51 18.58
C ASP A 366 1.07 -13.50 18.93
N GLU A 367 0.73 -14.49 19.76
CA GLU A 367 1.69 -15.47 20.30
C GLU A 367 2.34 -16.32 19.20
N HIS A 368 1.66 -16.52 18.08
CA HIS A 368 2.15 -17.33 16.96
C HIS A 368 2.92 -16.51 15.92
N PHE A 369 2.91 -15.17 16.01
CA PHE A 369 3.50 -14.32 14.98
C PHE A 369 4.97 -14.60 14.73
N GLN A 370 5.77 -14.79 15.79
CA GLN A 370 7.21 -15.04 15.64
C GLN A 370 7.48 -16.39 14.97
N GLU A 371 6.75 -17.44 15.34
CA GLU A 371 6.88 -18.77 14.75
C GLU A 371 6.50 -18.73 13.27
N VAL A 372 5.30 -18.22 12.95
CA VAL A 372 4.82 -18.10 11.58
C VAL A 372 5.75 -17.20 10.76
N PHE A 373 6.22 -16.07 11.29
CA PHE A 373 7.16 -15.20 10.58
C PHE A 373 8.47 -15.93 10.22
N VAL A 374 9.03 -16.72 11.14
CA VAL A 374 10.27 -17.47 10.89
C VAL A 374 10.04 -18.55 9.82
N GLU A 375 8.92 -19.29 9.89
CA GLU A 375 8.53 -20.23 8.85
C GLU A 375 8.44 -19.55 7.48
N GLU A 376 7.74 -18.42 7.42
CA GLU A 376 7.50 -17.65 6.21
C GLU A 376 8.75 -16.90 5.72
N MET A 377 9.91 -16.97 6.39
CA MET A 377 11.17 -16.48 5.80
C MET A 377 11.70 -17.41 4.71
N MET A 378 11.43 -18.71 4.81
CA MET A 378 11.87 -19.69 3.80
C MET A 378 11.10 -19.47 2.50
N PHE A 379 11.77 -19.53 1.35
CA PHE A 379 11.05 -19.54 0.08
C PHE A 379 10.37 -20.90 -0.12
N PRO A 380 9.13 -20.94 -0.64
CA PRO A 380 8.45 -22.20 -0.89
C PRO A 380 9.25 -23.10 -1.83
N GLU A 381 9.23 -24.41 -1.57
CA GLU A 381 9.77 -25.40 -2.51
C GLU A 381 8.92 -25.41 -3.80
N GLU A 382 9.55 -25.72 -4.94
CA GLU A 382 8.83 -25.94 -6.18
C GLU A 382 8.03 -27.25 -6.04
N VAL A 383 6.72 -27.16 -5.80
CA VAL A 383 5.86 -28.34 -5.81
C VAL A 383 5.91 -28.92 -7.23
N GLY A 384 6.30 -30.19 -7.32
CA GLY A 384 6.73 -30.91 -8.52
C GLY A 384 6.08 -30.53 -9.86
N ARG A 385 6.93 -30.45 -10.89
CA ARG A 385 6.56 -30.35 -12.31
C ARG A 385 5.85 -31.59 -12.84
#